data_AF-A0A286UKG6-F1
#
_entry.id   AF-A0A286UKG6-F1
#
_cell.length_a   1.000
_cell.length_b   1.000
_cell.length_c   1.000
_cell.angle_alpha   90.00
_cell.angle_beta   90.00
_cell.angle_gamma   90.00
#
_symmetry.space_group_name_H-M   'P 1'
#
loop_
_entity.id
_entity.type
_entity.pdbx_description
1 polymer ?
#
loop_
_entity_poly.entity_id
_entity_poly.type
_entity_poly.pdbx_seq_one_letter_code
_entity_poly.pdbx_strand_id
1 'polypeptide(L)'
;MHVVTSILIQGTPRVPTVTDNLSSQNKISSEIIGIPFNPTTSLSSSSSSNGELTFGGVDQSEYTGSITYTPITKTSPSKHYWGIDQSVTYGSSNSGIVSMTAGIVDTGTTLVLFASDAYNRYKSITGATVDNRTGLLKISSSQYSNLQSLYFNIGGTRFEFTSNVQIWPRQFSGHIGGSQILTHRLVE
;
A
#
# COMPACT_ATOMS: atom_id res chain seq x y z
N MET A 1 -16.33 0.85 -1.23
CA MET A 1 -15.53 0.78 -2.48
C MET A 1 -16.14 -0.36 -3.29
N HIS A 2 -16.57 -0.13 -4.54
CA HIS A 2 -17.20 -1.16 -5.38
C HIS A 2 -16.15 -2.17 -5.87
N VAL A 3 -16.47 -3.46 -5.73
CA VAL A 3 -15.59 -4.59 -6.09
C VAL A 3 -15.22 -4.56 -7.57
N VAL A 4 -13.94 -4.80 -7.85
CA VAL A 4 -13.45 -5.04 -9.20
C VAL A 4 -13.91 -6.42 -9.58
N THR A 5 -15.01 -6.44 -10.32
CA THR A 5 -15.75 -7.66 -10.56
C THR A 5 -15.09 -8.42 -11.73
N SER A 6 -14.72 -9.67 -11.48
CA SER A 6 -14.19 -10.72 -12.37
C SER A 6 -12.74 -10.70 -12.86
N ILE A 7 -12.20 -11.91 -12.96
CA ILE A 7 -10.99 -12.27 -13.71
C ILE A 7 -11.43 -12.70 -15.12
N LEU A 8 -10.78 -12.18 -16.15
CA LEU A 8 -10.98 -12.61 -17.54
C LEU A 8 -10.01 -13.74 -17.85
N ILE A 9 -10.49 -14.97 -17.95
CA ILE A 9 -9.76 -16.09 -18.54
C ILE A 9 -10.09 -16.13 -20.04
N GLN A 10 -9.09 -16.23 -20.91
CA GLN A 10 -9.31 -16.32 -22.35
C GLN A 10 -10.24 -17.49 -22.69
N GLY A 11 -11.33 -17.20 -23.40
CA GLY A 11 -12.26 -18.20 -23.91
C GLY A 11 -13.34 -18.68 -22.94
N THR A 12 -13.41 -18.14 -21.72
CA THR A 12 -14.54 -18.41 -20.81
C THR A 12 -15.42 -17.17 -20.64
N PRO A 13 -16.74 -17.33 -20.46
CA PRO A 13 -17.54 -16.29 -19.83
C PRO A 13 -16.88 -15.86 -18.51
N ARG A 14 -17.09 -14.60 -18.15
CA ARG A 14 -16.76 -14.02 -16.85
C ARG A 14 -16.78 -15.05 -15.72
N VAL A 15 -15.66 -15.23 -15.01
CA VAL A 15 -15.61 -16.10 -13.82
C VAL A 15 -15.92 -15.25 -12.58
N PRO A 16 -17.02 -15.51 -11.85
CA PRO A 16 -17.36 -14.76 -10.64
C PRO A 16 -16.31 -14.94 -9.55
N THR A 17 -15.98 -13.84 -8.86
CA THR A 17 -15.08 -13.88 -7.70
C THR A 17 -15.75 -14.52 -6.48
N VAL A 18 -14.99 -14.79 -5.40
CA VAL A 18 -15.58 -15.25 -4.12
C VAL A 18 -16.63 -14.26 -3.62
N THR A 19 -16.33 -12.95 -3.69
CA THR A 19 -17.25 -11.89 -3.27
C THR A 19 -18.49 -11.81 -4.16
N ASP A 20 -18.34 -11.98 -5.47
CA ASP A 20 -19.47 -12.05 -6.41
C ASP A 20 -20.41 -13.21 -6.03
N ASN A 21 -19.84 -14.38 -5.73
CA ASN A 21 -20.62 -15.55 -5.30
C ASN A 21 -21.34 -15.29 -3.97
N LEU A 22 -20.64 -14.77 -2.96
CA LEU A 22 -21.24 -14.45 -1.66
C LEU A 22 -22.41 -13.46 -1.78
N SER A 23 -22.26 -12.44 -2.63
CA SER A 23 -23.32 -11.47 -2.91
C SER A 23 -24.51 -12.14 -3.60
N SER A 24 -24.28 -12.87 -4.69
CA SER A 24 -25.34 -13.55 -5.47
C SER A 24 -26.12 -14.58 -4.67
N GLN A 25 -25.50 -15.17 -3.64
CA GLN A 25 -26.11 -16.14 -2.74
C GLN A 25 -26.72 -15.47 -1.48
N ASN A 26 -26.78 -14.14 -1.44
CA ASN A 26 -27.27 -13.34 -0.31
C ASN A 26 -26.58 -13.70 1.03
N LYS A 27 -25.30 -14.06 0.99
CA LYS A 27 -24.49 -14.37 2.19
C LYS A 27 -23.85 -13.14 2.82
N ILE A 28 -23.79 -12.05 2.08
CA ILE A 28 -23.34 -10.74 2.55
C ILE A 28 -24.39 -9.69 2.20
N SER A 29 -24.57 -8.69 3.07
CA SER A 29 -25.54 -7.62 2.90
C SER A 29 -25.05 -6.49 1.97
N SER A 30 -23.76 -6.47 1.63
CA SER A 30 -23.14 -5.47 0.77
C SER A 30 -21.94 -6.05 0.03
N GLU A 31 -21.70 -5.62 -1.21
CA GLU A 31 -20.51 -6.01 -1.99
C GLU A 31 -19.28 -5.21 -1.55
N ILE A 32 -18.81 -5.46 -0.34
CA ILE A 32 -17.66 -4.79 0.29
C ILE A 32 -16.74 -5.84 0.91
N ILE A 33 -15.43 -5.59 0.84
CA ILE A 33 -14.40 -6.36 1.56
C ILE A 33 -13.60 -5.40 2.43
N GLY A 34 -13.59 -5.61 3.74
CA GLY A 34 -12.70 -4.94 4.70
C GLY A 34 -11.39 -5.71 4.86
N ILE A 35 -10.25 -5.01 4.86
CA ILE A 35 -8.92 -5.63 4.94
C ILE A 35 -7.99 -4.81 5.86
N PRO A 36 -8.04 -5.00 7.18
CA PRO A 36 -7.05 -4.42 8.08
C PRO A 36 -5.75 -5.23 8.08
N PHE A 37 -4.62 -4.51 8.01
CA PHE A 37 -3.28 -5.06 8.20
C PHE A 37 -2.59 -4.38 9.37
N ASN A 38 -2.03 -5.18 10.27
CA ASN A 38 -1.21 -4.70 11.37
C ASN A 38 0.29 -4.93 11.10
N PRO A 39 1.17 -3.98 11.47
CA PRO A 39 2.61 -4.19 11.38
C PRO A 39 3.03 -5.46 12.14
N THR A 40 3.88 -6.28 11.53
CA THR A 40 4.37 -7.50 12.19
C THR A 40 5.53 -7.20 13.13
N THR A 41 5.48 -7.82 14.32
CA THR A 41 6.55 -7.81 15.33
C THR A 41 7.21 -9.18 15.51
N SER A 42 6.76 -10.19 14.75
CA SER A 42 7.24 -11.58 14.86
C SER A 42 7.33 -12.24 13.48
N LEU A 43 8.33 -13.11 13.31
CA LEU A 43 8.45 -13.97 12.13
C LEU A 43 7.75 -15.31 12.31
N SER A 44 7.30 -15.63 13.53
CA SER A 44 6.60 -16.88 13.78
C SER A 44 5.17 -16.77 13.25
N SER A 45 4.77 -17.74 12.43
CA SER A 45 3.37 -17.96 12.07
C SER A 45 2.52 -18.42 13.26
N SER A 46 3.14 -18.77 14.39
CA SER A 46 2.46 -19.20 15.63
C SER A 46 2.05 -18.05 16.55
N SER A 47 2.49 -16.81 16.27
CA SER A 47 2.06 -15.63 17.01
C SER A 47 0.93 -14.94 16.26
N SER A 48 -0.29 -15.04 16.81
CA SER A 48 -1.50 -14.22 16.54
C SER A 48 -1.74 -13.78 15.09
N SER A 49 -2.81 -14.30 14.47
CA SER A 49 -3.40 -13.70 13.25
C SER A 49 -3.53 -12.19 13.45
N ASN A 50 -2.80 -11.41 12.65
CA ASN A 50 -2.70 -9.95 12.78
C ASN A 50 -3.33 -9.21 11.57
N GLY A 51 -4.00 -9.94 10.70
CA GLY A 51 -4.84 -9.39 9.64
C GLY A 51 -6.22 -10.05 9.66
N GLU A 52 -7.19 -9.37 9.06
CA GLU A 52 -8.55 -9.84 8.90
C GLU A 52 -9.03 -9.64 7.45
N LEU A 53 -9.98 -10.46 7.01
CA LEU A 53 -10.77 -10.25 5.80
C LEU A 53 -12.25 -10.28 6.18
N THR A 54 -12.91 -9.13 6.12
CA THR A 54 -14.34 -9.00 6.41
C THR A 54 -15.13 -8.96 5.09
N PHE A 55 -15.89 -10.01 4.76
CA PHE A 55 -16.80 -9.97 3.61
C PHE A 55 -18.16 -9.40 4.04
N GLY A 56 -18.68 -8.42 3.28
CA GLY A 56 -19.97 -7.81 3.54
C GLY A 56 -19.94 -6.49 4.30
N GLY A 57 -18.76 -6.01 4.70
CA GLY A 57 -18.64 -4.79 5.50
C GLY A 57 -17.20 -4.49 5.89
N VAL A 58 -17.06 -3.70 6.94
CA VAL A 58 -15.79 -3.31 7.57
C VAL A 58 -15.93 -3.48 9.08
N ASP A 59 -14.88 -3.93 9.76
CA ASP A 59 -14.86 -3.87 11.22
C ASP A 59 -14.50 -2.45 11.69
N GLN A 60 -15.39 -1.83 12.47
CA GLN A 60 -15.17 -0.49 13.03
C GLN A 60 -14.11 -0.48 14.14
N SER A 61 -13.78 -1.62 14.72
CA SER A 61 -12.71 -1.73 15.72
C SER A 61 -11.30 -1.58 15.10
N GLU A 62 -11.19 -1.76 13.78
CA GLU A 62 -9.93 -1.82 13.04
C GLU A 62 -9.55 -0.50 12.35
N TYR A 63 -10.33 0.57 12.52
CA TYR A 63 -9.98 1.91 12.04
C TYR A 63 -10.46 3.01 12.99
N THR A 64 -9.89 4.20 12.83
CA THR A 64 -10.30 5.40 13.57
C THR A 64 -10.83 6.46 12.62
N GLY A 65 -11.66 7.36 13.13
CA GLY A 65 -12.27 8.41 12.31
C GLY A 65 -13.31 7.87 11.33
N SER A 66 -13.38 8.48 10.14
CA SER A 66 -14.32 8.11 9.09
C SER A 66 -13.62 7.57 7.85
N ILE A 67 -14.32 6.68 7.12
CA ILE A 67 -13.82 6.13 5.86
C ILE A 67 -13.98 7.18 4.76
N THR A 68 -12.87 7.51 4.09
CA THR A 68 -12.91 8.26 2.83
C THR A 68 -13.10 7.30 1.67
N TYR A 69 -14.09 7.55 0.83
CA TYR A 69 -14.29 6.84 -0.43
C TYR A 69 -13.77 7.66 -1.60
N THR A 70 -13.13 6.99 -2.56
CA THR A 70 -12.77 7.54 -3.86
C THR A 70 -13.30 6.60 -4.95
N PRO A 71 -13.77 7.12 -6.10
CA PRO A 71 -14.21 6.27 -7.20
C PRO A 71 -13.03 5.47 -7.78
N ILE A 72 -13.35 4.34 -8.41
CA ILE A 72 -12.38 3.64 -9.26
C ILE A 72 -11.96 4.59 -10.38
N THR A 73 -10.65 4.71 -10.60
CA THR A 73 -10.10 5.54 -11.68
C THR A 73 -10.66 5.11 -13.03
N LYS A 74 -10.85 6.07 -13.94
CA LYS A 74 -11.25 5.80 -15.33
C LYS A 74 -10.07 5.49 -16.24
N THR A 75 -8.84 5.62 -15.72
CA THR A 75 -7.59 5.52 -16.49
C THR A 75 -7.16 4.07 -16.63
N SER A 76 -6.90 3.63 -17.86
CA SER A 76 -6.35 2.31 -18.17
C SER A 76 -4.83 2.29 -17.96
N PRO A 77 -4.22 1.18 -17.48
CA PRO A 77 -4.84 -0.10 -17.13
C PRO A 77 -5.47 -0.15 -15.74
N SER A 78 -5.20 0.83 -14.86
CA SER A 78 -5.60 0.81 -13.44
C SER A 78 -7.11 0.66 -13.21
N LYS A 79 -7.96 1.12 -14.14
CA LYS A 79 -9.43 0.96 -14.10
C LYS A 79 -9.91 -0.50 -14.06
N HIS A 80 -9.05 -1.45 -14.42
CA HIS A 80 -9.33 -2.89 -14.42
C HIS A 80 -8.93 -3.57 -13.09
N TYR A 81 -8.45 -2.80 -12.12
CA TYR A 81 -8.01 -3.23 -10.79
C TYR A 81 -8.68 -2.36 -9.73
N TRP A 82 -8.26 -2.48 -8.46
CA TRP A 82 -8.65 -1.57 -7.38
C TRP A 82 -7.91 -0.23 -7.54
N GLY A 83 -8.14 0.40 -8.68
CA GLY A 83 -7.41 1.56 -9.15
C GLY A 83 -8.01 2.86 -8.67
N ILE A 84 -7.16 3.80 -8.27
CA ILE A 84 -7.57 5.11 -7.76
C ILE A 84 -6.70 6.21 -8.39
N ASP A 85 -7.23 7.43 -8.43
CA ASP A 85 -6.43 8.62 -8.70
C ASP A 85 -5.92 9.20 -7.38
N GLN A 86 -4.63 9.51 -7.34
CA GLN A 86 -3.97 10.07 -6.15
C GLN A 86 -2.78 10.96 -6.52
N SER A 87 -2.33 11.77 -5.56
CA SER A 87 -1.04 12.46 -5.60
C SER A 87 -0.27 12.21 -4.31
N VAL A 88 1.05 12.36 -4.34
CA VAL A 88 1.92 12.14 -3.16
C VAL A 88 2.85 13.32 -2.97
N THR A 89 2.89 13.85 -1.75
CA THR A 89 3.84 14.90 -1.33
C THR A 89 4.75 14.40 -0.21
N TYR A 90 5.89 15.07 -0.02
CA TYR A 90 6.87 14.76 1.01
C TYR A 90 7.04 15.93 1.98
N GLY A 91 6.97 15.61 3.26
CA GLY A 91 7.31 16.51 4.35
C GLY A 91 6.37 17.70 4.53
N SER A 92 6.74 18.57 5.48
CA SER A 92 5.97 19.77 5.84
C SER A 92 5.94 20.83 4.73
N SER A 93 6.94 20.84 3.85
CA SER A 93 6.98 21.72 2.68
C SER A 93 6.09 21.27 1.52
N ASN A 94 5.42 20.12 1.65
CA ASN A 94 4.58 19.52 0.60
C ASN A 94 5.31 19.37 -0.75
N SER A 95 6.56 18.93 -0.71
CA SER A 95 7.34 18.71 -1.94
C SER A 95 6.70 17.62 -2.80
N GLY A 96 6.40 17.89 -4.06
CA GLY A 96 5.71 16.92 -4.93
C GLY A 96 6.57 15.71 -5.28
N ILE A 97 6.07 14.51 -5.00
CA ILE A 97 6.69 13.23 -5.39
C ILE A 97 5.95 12.63 -6.59
N VAL A 98 4.63 12.51 -6.46
CA VAL A 98 3.71 12.02 -7.50
C VAL A 98 2.68 13.10 -7.78
N SER A 99 2.64 13.60 -9.01
CA SER A 99 1.53 14.43 -9.49
C SER A 99 0.26 13.58 -9.62
N MET A 100 -0.92 14.20 -9.61
CA MET A 100 -2.21 13.49 -9.71
C MET A 100 -2.20 12.49 -10.88
N THR A 101 -2.27 11.20 -10.55
CA THR A 101 -2.18 10.10 -11.52
C THR A 101 -2.93 8.88 -11.01
N ALA A 102 -3.20 7.94 -11.92
CA ALA A 102 -3.82 6.67 -11.60
C ALA A 102 -2.79 5.64 -11.10
N GLY A 103 -3.15 4.90 -10.06
CA GLY A 103 -2.41 3.74 -9.53
C GLY A 103 -3.37 2.65 -9.07
N ILE A 104 -2.86 1.60 -8.40
CA ILE A 104 -3.68 0.52 -7.85
C ILE A 104 -3.38 0.33 -6.36
N VAL A 105 -4.39 -0.10 -5.60
CA VAL A 105 -4.23 -0.62 -4.24
C VAL A 105 -4.21 -2.14 -4.34
N ASP A 106 -3.10 -2.76 -3.97
CA ASP A 106 -2.87 -4.19 -4.18
C ASP A 106 -2.27 -4.85 -2.94
N THR A 107 -3.07 -5.67 -2.25
CA THR A 107 -2.63 -6.43 -1.08
C THR A 107 -1.62 -7.54 -1.43
N GLY A 108 -1.48 -7.89 -2.71
CA GLY A 108 -0.50 -8.84 -3.22
C GLY A 108 0.88 -8.25 -3.53
N THR A 109 1.03 -6.93 -3.50
CA THR A 109 2.32 -6.25 -3.72
C THR A 109 2.92 -5.83 -2.37
N THR A 110 4.12 -6.32 -2.07
CA THR A 110 4.78 -6.08 -0.77
C THR A 110 5.26 -4.64 -0.57
N LEU A 111 5.72 -3.99 -1.64
CA LEU A 111 6.34 -2.67 -1.59
C LEU A 111 5.37 -1.56 -2.05
N VAL A 112 5.66 -0.33 -1.65
CA VAL A 112 5.02 0.86 -2.23
C VAL A 112 5.78 1.23 -3.50
N LEU A 113 5.24 0.82 -4.64
CA LEU A 113 5.87 1.06 -5.93
C LEU A 113 5.46 2.41 -6.53
N PHE A 114 6.46 3.20 -6.92
CA PHE A 114 6.32 4.45 -7.65
C PHE A 114 6.81 4.31 -9.09
N ALA A 115 6.26 5.14 -9.98
CA ALA A 115 6.83 5.32 -11.30
C ALA A 115 8.28 5.84 -11.18
N SER A 116 9.13 5.48 -12.14
CA SER A 116 10.58 5.69 -12.02
C SER A 116 10.97 7.16 -11.78
N ASP A 117 10.21 8.12 -12.30
CA ASP A 117 10.44 9.55 -12.05
C ASP A 117 10.14 9.94 -10.60
N ALA A 118 9.01 9.46 -10.05
CA ALA A 118 8.64 9.66 -8.65
C ALA A 118 9.58 8.93 -7.68
N TYR A 119 9.97 7.70 -7.99
CA TYR A 119 11.02 6.98 -7.26
C TYR A 119 12.32 7.77 -7.22
N ASN A 120 12.79 8.29 -8.35
CA ASN A 120 14.02 9.07 -8.42
C ASN A 120 13.92 10.39 -7.63
N ARG A 121 12.75 11.06 -7.66
CA ARG A 121 12.50 12.24 -6.79
C ARG A 121 12.58 11.86 -5.31
N TYR A 122 11.92 10.76 -4.91
CA TYR A 122 11.94 10.27 -3.53
C TYR A 122 13.35 9.86 -3.06
N LYS A 123 14.09 9.15 -3.90
CA LYS A 123 15.48 8.81 -3.66
C LYS A 123 16.35 10.06 -3.48
N SER A 124 16.19 11.05 -4.36
CA SER A 124 16.94 12.31 -4.29
C SER A 124 16.63 13.11 -3.03
N ILE A 125 15.35 13.28 -2.67
CA ILE A 125 14.95 14.12 -1.53
C ILE A 125 15.34 13.50 -0.18
N THR A 126 15.37 12.16 -0.11
CA THR A 126 15.78 11.44 1.09
C THR A 126 17.29 11.20 1.18
N GLY A 127 18.03 11.44 0.09
CA GLY A 127 19.44 11.07 -0.05
C GLY A 127 19.69 9.56 -0.01
N ALA A 128 18.65 8.74 -0.23
CA ALA A 128 18.77 7.30 -0.19
C ALA A 128 19.63 6.77 -1.34
N THR A 129 20.32 5.66 -1.08
CA THR A 129 21.12 4.95 -2.09
C THR A 129 20.60 3.52 -2.25
N VAL A 130 20.84 2.90 -3.40
CA VAL A 130 20.43 1.50 -3.61
C VAL A 130 21.39 0.60 -2.81
N ASP A 131 20.84 -0.36 -2.09
CA ASP A 131 21.61 -1.46 -1.52
C ASP A 131 21.64 -2.64 -2.48
N ASN A 132 22.76 -2.84 -3.18
CA ASN A 132 22.90 -3.91 -4.17
C ASN A 132 22.68 -5.32 -3.59
N ARG A 133 22.72 -5.48 -2.25
CA ARG A 133 22.43 -6.76 -1.59
C ARG A 133 20.94 -7.08 -1.52
N THR A 134 20.10 -6.06 -1.31
CA THR A 134 18.67 -6.25 -1.07
C THR A 134 17.81 -5.74 -2.23
N GLY A 135 18.37 -4.93 -3.13
CA GLY A 135 17.64 -4.20 -4.16
C GLY A 135 16.91 -2.96 -3.62
N LEU A 136 16.74 -2.83 -2.31
CA LEU A 136 15.99 -1.73 -1.69
C LEU A 136 16.82 -0.46 -1.57
N LEU A 137 16.13 0.68 -1.44
CA LEU A 137 16.75 1.91 -0.95
C LEU A 137 17.21 1.75 0.50
N LYS A 138 18.42 2.22 0.80
CA LYS A 138 18.97 2.33 2.15
C LYS A 138 19.28 3.77 2.52
N ILE A 139 19.18 4.04 3.81
CA ILE A 139 19.55 5.31 4.44
C ILE A 139 20.42 5.08 5.68
N SER A 140 21.24 6.07 6.02
CA SER A 140 21.98 6.12 7.29
C SER A 140 21.06 6.48 8.46
N SER A 141 21.54 6.31 9.70
CA SER A 141 20.81 6.77 10.89
C SER A 141 20.54 8.27 10.90
N SER A 142 21.49 9.09 10.40
CA SER A 142 21.31 10.54 10.30
C SER A 142 20.30 10.93 9.21
N GLN A 143 20.21 10.17 8.12
CA GLN A 143 19.17 10.36 7.11
C GLN A 143 17.80 9.91 7.64
N TYR A 144 17.74 8.82 8.42
CA TYR A 144 16.50 8.39 9.07
C TYR A 144 15.99 9.42 10.08
N SER A 145 16.85 10.03 10.90
CA SER A 145 16.42 11.07 11.85
C SER A 145 15.86 12.32 11.18
N ASN A 146 16.23 12.57 9.91
CA ASN A 146 15.73 13.68 9.11
C ASN A 146 14.61 13.27 8.12
N LEU A 147 14.22 12.00 8.12
CA LEU A 147 13.18 11.49 7.26
C LEU A 147 11.83 12.07 7.67
N GLN A 148 11.12 12.64 6.71
CA GLN A 148 9.76 13.15 6.91
C GLN A 148 8.72 12.20 6.30
N SER A 149 7.46 12.40 6.69
CA SER A 149 6.34 11.63 6.17
C SER A 149 6.12 11.85 4.68
N LEU A 150 5.64 10.80 4.00
CA LEU A 150 4.95 10.93 2.72
C LEU A 150 3.46 11.15 3.01
N TYR A 151 2.80 11.92 2.16
CA TYR A 151 1.37 12.20 2.29
C TYR A 151 0.67 11.84 0.99
N PHE A 152 -0.21 10.84 1.07
CA PHE A 152 -1.04 10.39 -0.03
C PHE A 152 -2.35 11.18 -0.01
N ASN A 153 -2.62 11.93 -1.07
CA ASN A 153 -3.83 12.72 -1.19
C ASN A 153 -4.82 11.96 -2.08
N ILE A 154 -5.86 11.41 -1.47
CA ILE A 154 -6.83 10.49 -2.08
C ILE A 154 -8.23 10.97 -1.71
N GLY A 155 -9.10 11.19 -2.70
CA GLY A 155 -10.50 11.56 -2.46
C GLY A 155 -10.69 12.84 -1.64
N GLY A 156 -9.73 13.78 -1.69
CA GLY A 156 -9.74 15.01 -0.89
C GLY A 156 -9.19 14.86 0.53
N THR A 157 -8.83 13.66 0.96
CA THR A 157 -8.23 13.37 2.27
C THR A 157 -6.73 13.15 2.15
N ARG A 158 -5.98 13.62 3.15
CA ARG A 158 -4.53 13.48 3.27
C ARG A 158 -4.20 12.33 4.24
N PHE A 159 -3.65 11.24 3.72
CA PHE A 159 -3.20 10.08 4.50
C PHE A 159 -1.70 10.14 4.75
N GLU A 160 -1.30 10.06 6.02
CA GLU A 160 0.10 10.15 6.41
C GLU A 160 0.78 8.78 6.43
N PHE A 161 1.85 8.66 5.65
CA PHE A 161 2.76 7.52 5.66
C PHE A 161 4.05 7.93 6.38
N THR A 162 4.05 7.71 7.69
CA THR A 162 5.09 8.22 8.59
C THR A 162 6.46 7.63 8.29
N SER A 163 7.51 8.30 8.78
CA SER A 163 8.90 7.89 8.61
C SER A 163 9.18 6.45 9.02
N ASN A 164 8.51 5.94 10.06
CA ASN A 164 8.69 4.55 10.52
C ASN A 164 7.95 3.52 9.64
N VAL A 165 6.84 3.91 9.00
CA VAL A 165 6.12 3.00 8.09
C VAL A 165 6.80 2.92 6.73
N GLN A 166 7.61 3.93 6.35
CA GLN A 166 8.40 3.91 5.13
C GLN A 166 9.57 2.91 5.12
N ILE A 167 9.84 2.22 6.23
CA ILE A 167 11.05 1.40 6.39
C ILE A 167 10.72 -0.08 6.65
N TRP A 168 11.59 -0.95 6.17
CA TRP A 168 11.55 -2.37 6.52
C TRP A 168 11.79 -2.51 8.03
N PRO A 169 11.05 -3.40 8.75
CA PRO A 169 11.27 -3.62 10.17
C PRO A 169 12.73 -4.00 10.45
N ARG A 170 13.47 -3.13 11.13
CA ARG A 170 14.93 -3.27 11.30
C ARG A 170 15.35 -4.61 11.89
N GLN A 171 14.57 -5.11 12.85
CA GLN A 171 14.74 -6.41 13.47
C GLN A 171 14.72 -7.59 12.49
N PHE A 172 14.13 -7.42 11.30
CA PHE A 172 14.04 -8.44 10.26
C PHE A 172 14.95 -8.17 9.06
N SER A 173 15.80 -7.13 9.08
CA SER A 173 16.67 -6.78 7.93
C SER A 173 17.63 -7.90 7.54
N GLY A 174 18.06 -8.71 8.51
CA GLY A 174 18.91 -9.88 8.23
C GLY A 174 18.25 -10.92 7.31
N HIS A 175 16.92 -11.01 7.32
CA HIS A 175 16.16 -11.99 6.53
C HIS A 175 16.05 -11.61 5.05
N ILE A 176 16.24 -10.33 4.73
CA ILE A 176 16.30 -9.83 3.35
C ILE A 176 17.74 -9.65 2.85
N GLY A 177 18.73 -10.18 3.58
CA GLY A 177 20.15 -10.06 3.23
C GLY A 177 20.78 -8.70 3.55
N GLY A 178 20.05 -7.83 4.26
CA GLY A 178 20.47 -6.50 4.67
C GLY A 178 21.30 -6.47 5.97
N SER A 179 21.92 -5.32 6.25
CA SER A 179 22.60 -5.05 7.53
C SER A 179 21.61 -4.52 8.57
N GLN A 180 21.67 -5.01 9.81
CA GLN A 180 20.85 -4.49 10.92
C GLN A 180 21.17 -3.02 11.29
N ILE A 181 22.33 -2.51 10.85
CA ILE A 181 22.77 -1.13 11.09
C ILE A 181 22.16 -0.17 10.06
N LEU A 182 21.78 -0.67 8.88
CA LEU A 182 21.20 0.12 7.81
C LEU A 182 19.67 0.01 7.85
N THR A 183 19.00 1.10 7.48
CA THR A 183 17.55 1.11 7.36
C THR A 183 17.17 1.01 5.88
N HIS A 184 16.48 -0.07 5.51
CA HIS A 184 15.94 -0.25 4.15
C HIS A 184 14.54 0.34 4.05
N ARG A 185 14.18 0.86 2.88
CA ARG A 185 12.86 1.47 2.63
C ARG A 185 11.93 0.54 1.88
N LEU A 186 10.64 0.72 2.11
CA LEU A 186 9.56 0.00 1.41
C LEU A 186 9.13 0.69 0.10
N VAL A 187 9.79 1.79 -0.29
CA VAL A 187 9.47 2.54 -1.51
C VAL A 187 10.47 2.20 -2.61
N GLU A 188 9.96 1.77 -3.75
CA GLU A 188 10.71 1.36 -4.96
C GLU A 188 10.13 2.00 -6.23
#